data_AF-A0A920LLU4-F1
#
_entry.id   AF-A0A920LLU4-F1
#
_cell.length_a   1.000
_cell.length_b   1.000
_cell.length_c   1.000
_cell.angle_alpha   90.00
_cell.angle_beta   90.00
_cell.angle_gamma   90.00
#
_symmetry.space_group_name_H-M   'P 1'
#
loop_
_entity.id
_entity.type
_entity.pdbx_description
1 polymer ?
#
loop_
_entity_poly.entity_id
_entity_poly.type
_entity_poly.pdbx_seq_one_letter_code
_entity_poly.pdbx_strand_id
1 'polypeptide(L)'
;MLRQKLNPKEKVVEFRVSEDAILNVGDKLGVNHFVAGQKVDVVGVSQGKGFSGAMKRHNFGGMQASHGVSISHRSHGSTGNSQDPGRTWKGKKMAGQYGNVRITTQNLKVVKLLEDDDLILIQGSVPGSKNGVVLLRDAIKYKTPNEAPFPAGLRNDSKANKDDLSLSSDQNEKEISSEVEGAEVEN
;
A
#
# COMPACT_ATOMS: atom_id res chain seq x y z
N MET A 1 14.95 20.00 -6.31
CA MET A 1 14.15 19.06 -5.50
C MET A 1 15.02 18.12 -4.66
N LEU A 2 16.13 18.61 -4.07
CA LEU A 2 16.91 17.91 -3.03
C LEU A 2 17.53 18.99 -2.13
N ARG A 3 16.79 19.44 -1.11
CA ARG A 3 17.31 20.37 -0.09
C ARG A 3 17.91 19.64 1.11
N GLN A 4 17.72 18.32 1.22
CA GLN A 4 18.16 17.49 2.34
C GLN A 4 19.00 16.32 1.81
N LYS A 5 20.06 15.94 2.56
CA LYS A 5 21.02 14.87 2.22
C LYS A 5 20.42 13.49 2.52
N LEU A 6 19.37 13.10 1.81
CA LEU A 6 18.76 11.77 1.93
C LEU A 6 18.79 11.04 0.59
N ASN A 7 18.88 9.72 0.66
CA ASN A 7 18.82 8.87 -0.52
C ASN A 7 17.44 8.99 -1.19
N PRO A 8 17.38 9.04 -2.54
CA PRO A 8 16.11 9.11 -3.27
C PRO A 8 15.23 7.91 -2.93
N LYS A 9 13.92 8.15 -2.80
CA LYS A 9 12.90 7.15 -2.48
C LYS A 9 11.88 7.08 -3.62
N GLU A 10 11.31 5.90 -3.84
CA GLU A 10 10.30 5.67 -4.89
C GLU A 10 9.04 6.53 -4.67
N LYS A 11 8.61 6.69 -3.41
CA LYS A 11 7.39 7.40 -3.06
C LYS A 11 7.55 8.22 -1.79
N VAL A 12 7.03 9.44 -1.80
CA VAL A 12 6.97 10.33 -0.64
C VAL A 12 5.50 10.54 -0.27
N VAL A 13 5.17 10.38 1.02
CA VAL A 13 3.81 10.54 1.53
C VAL A 13 3.86 11.25 2.88
N GLU A 14 2.79 11.98 3.18
CA GLU A 14 2.63 12.76 4.40
C GLU A 14 1.63 12.09 5.35
N PHE A 15 1.93 12.17 6.65
CA PHE A 15 1.04 11.78 7.73
C PHE A 15 0.76 13.00 8.61
N ARG A 16 -0.50 13.17 9.03
CA ARG A 16 -0.87 14.21 9.98
C ARG A 16 -0.63 13.69 11.39
N VAL A 17 0.21 14.36 12.15
CA VAL A 17 0.62 14.00 13.51
C VAL A 17 0.42 15.17 14.48
N SER A 18 0.37 14.90 15.77
CA SER A 18 0.40 15.92 16.82
C SER A 18 1.80 16.51 16.99
N GLU A 19 1.90 17.67 17.64
CA GLU A 19 3.19 18.34 17.89
C GLU A 19 4.15 17.48 18.73
N ASP A 20 3.61 16.66 19.64
CA ASP A 20 4.39 15.74 20.48
C ASP A 20 4.95 14.52 19.72
N ALA A 21 4.46 14.28 18.50
CA ALA A 21 4.81 13.13 17.67
C ALA A 21 5.73 13.50 16.49
N ILE A 22 6.41 14.64 16.56
CA ILE A 22 7.35 15.09 15.53
C ILE A 22 8.66 14.32 15.65
N LEU A 23 9.14 13.78 14.53
CA LEU A 23 10.40 13.06 14.41
C LEU A 23 11.47 13.92 13.75
N ASN A 24 12.73 13.56 13.94
CA ASN A 24 13.84 14.23 13.27
C ASN A 24 13.93 13.78 11.81
N VAL A 25 14.39 14.68 10.95
CA VAL A 25 14.60 14.37 9.54
C VAL A 25 15.75 13.37 9.42
N GLY A 26 15.46 12.21 8.83
CA GLY A 26 16.44 11.14 8.61
C GLY A 26 16.24 9.90 9.50
N ASP A 27 15.35 10.00 10.49
CA ASP A 27 14.97 8.86 11.32
C ASP A 27 14.35 7.75 10.46
N LYS A 28 14.83 6.51 10.65
CA LYS A 28 14.32 5.32 9.96
C LYS A 28 13.24 4.65 10.81
N LEU A 29 12.03 4.60 10.27
CA LEU A 29 10.92 3.86 10.88
C LEU A 29 11.14 2.36 10.70
N GLY A 30 11.04 1.61 11.79
CA GLY A 30 11.09 0.16 11.79
C GLY A 30 9.69 -0.47 11.88
N VAL A 31 9.66 -1.79 11.69
CA VAL A 31 8.45 -2.60 11.86
C VAL A 31 7.95 -2.61 13.31
N ASN A 32 8.87 -2.42 14.25
CA ASN A 32 8.63 -2.26 15.69
C ASN A 32 7.76 -1.04 16.05
N HIS A 33 7.43 -0.16 15.11
CA HIS A 33 6.46 0.92 15.35
C HIS A 33 5.06 0.40 15.68
N PHE A 34 4.70 -0.78 15.18
CA PHE A 34 3.43 -1.44 15.50
C PHE A 34 3.63 -2.51 16.56
N VAL A 35 2.54 -2.94 17.20
CA VAL A 35 2.54 -4.05 18.16
C VAL A 35 1.61 -5.15 17.68
N ALA A 36 1.98 -6.42 17.94
CA ALA A 36 1.11 -7.55 17.66
C ALA A 36 -0.23 -7.41 18.41
N GLY A 37 -1.35 -7.62 17.72
CA GLY A 37 -2.69 -7.43 18.25
C GLY A 37 -3.28 -6.04 18.03
N GLN A 38 -2.47 -5.04 17.68
CA GLN A 38 -2.94 -3.69 17.34
C GLN A 38 -3.90 -3.70 16.15
N LYS A 39 -4.85 -2.74 16.18
CA LYS A 39 -5.73 -2.44 15.04
C LYS A 39 -5.13 -1.33 14.19
N VAL A 40 -5.07 -1.57 12.88
CA VAL A 40 -4.50 -0.65 11.89
C VAL A 40 -5.48 -0.41 10.75
N ASP A 41 -5.37 0.76 10.14
CA ASP A 41 -6.08 1.12 8.93
C ASP A 41 -5.10 1.12 7.76
N VAL A 42 -5.45 0.43 6.67
CA VAL A 42 -4.61 0.28 5.49
C VAL A 42 -5.19 1.07 4.33
N VAL A 43 -4.41 1.99 3.78
CA VAL A 43 -4.81 2.80 2.63
C VAL A 43 -4.01 2.38 1.41
N GLY A 44 -4.70 2.06 0.33
CA GLY A 44 -4.07 1.62 -0.91
C GLY A 44 -4.90 2.00 -2.12
N VAL A 45 -4.31 1.81 -3.31
CA VAL A 45 -5.05 1.95 -4.57
C VAL A 45 -5.66 0.60 -4.91
N SER A 46 -6.98 0.55 -5.01
CA SER A 46 -7.69 -0.67 -5.38
C SER A 46 -7.34 -1.15 -6.79
N GLN A 47 -7.38 -2.47 -7.00
CA GLN A 47 -7.12 -3.07 -8.31
C GLN A 47 -8.13 -2.55 -9.35
N GLY A 48 -7.60 -2.04 -10.47
CA GLY A 48 -8.41 -1.58 -11.61
C GLY A 48 -9.08 -2.73 -12.35
N LYS A 49 -10.34 -2.55 -12.73
CA LYS A 49 -11.16 -3.50 -13.49
C LYS A 49 -11.63 -2.94 -14.84
N GLY A 50 -11.08 -1.79 -15.27
CA GLY A 50 -11.44 -1.10 -16.50
C GLY A 50 -12.85 -0.51 -16.51
N PHE A 51 -13.40 -0.29 -17.70
CA PHE A 51 -14.80 0.12 -17.87
C PHE A 51 -15.73 -1.05 -17.53
N SER A 52 -16.50 -0.91 -16.46
CA SER A 52 -17.43 -1.93 -15.98
C SER A 52 -18.88 -1.48 -16.16
N GLY A 53 -19.71 -2.40 -16.66
CA GLY A 53 -21.15 -2.21 -16.76
C GLY A 53 -21.84 -2.09 -15.39
N ALA A 54 -23.09 -1.62 -15.38
CA ALA A 54 -23.84 -1.33 -14.15
C ALA A 54 -23.96 -2.52 -13.20
N MET A 55 -24.18 -3.73 -13.73
CA MET A 55 -24.26 -4.96 -12.94
C MET A 55 -22.96 -5.25 -12.16
N LYS A 56 -21.80 -5.24 -12.83
CA LYS A 56 -20.50 -5.54 -12.18
C LYS A 56 -20.06 -4.42 -11.22
N ARG A 57 -20.35 -3.17 -11.55
CA ARG A 57 -19.89 -2.01 -10.78
C ARG A 57 -20.73 -1.75 -9.53
N HIS A 58 -22.05 -1.98 -9.61
CA HIS A 58 -23.00 -1.62 -8.56
C HIS A 58 -23.83 -2.80 -8.04
N ASN A 59 -23.50 -4.03 -8.44
CA ASN A 59 -24.24 -5.26 -8.10
C ASN A 59 -25.73 -5.19 -8.47
N PHE A 60 -26.07 -4.53 -9.60
CA PHE A 60 -27.45 -4.48 -10.09
C PHE A 60 -27.90 -5.86 -10.60
N GLY A 61 -29.17 -6.18 -10.34
CA GLY A 61 -29.85 -7.34 -10.91
C GLY A 61 -30.06 -7.17 -12.42
N GLY A 62 -30.03 -8.29 -13.15
CA GLY A 62 -30.40 -8.33 -14.57
C GLY A 62 -31.90 -8.52 -14.73
N MET A 63 -32.40 -8.31 -15.96
CA MET A 63 -33.75 -8.73 -16.33
C MET A 63 -33.80 -10.26 -16.49
N GLN A 64 -35.01 -10.81 -16.64
CA GLN A 64 -35.19 -12.25 -16.90
C GLN A 64 -34.39 -12.68 -18.15
N ALA A 65 -33.87 -13.90 -18.11
CA ALA A 65 -33.16 -14.49 -19.25
C ALA A 65 -34.12 -15.05 -20.32
N SER A 66 -35.35 -15.40 -19.94
CA SER A 66 -36.40 -15.95 -20.79
C SER A 66 -37.67 -15.08 -20.74
N HIS A 67 -38.75 -15.52 -21.40
CA HIS A 67 -40.07 -14.86 -21.42
C HIS A 67 -40.08 -13.46 -22.04
N GLY A 68 -39.55 -13.33 -23.26
CA GLY A 68 -39.78 -12.15 -24.11
C GLY A 68 -38.82 -10.96 -23.88
N VAL A 69 -37.84 -11.11 -22.99
CA VAL A 69 -36.72 -10.16 -22.88
C VAL A 69 -35.77 -10.40 -24.06
N SER A 70 -35.55 -9.37 -24.90
CA SER A 70 -34.70 -9.48 -26.09
C SER A 70 -33.24 -9.10 -25.81
N ILE A 71 -32.90 -7.81 -25.87
CA ILE A 71 -31.49 -7.34 -25.82
C ILE A 71 -31.10 -6.75 -24.46
N SER A 72 -32.05 -6.63 -23.55
CA SER A 72 -31.93 -5.84 -22.32
C SER A 72 -31.56 -6.64 -21.07
N HIS A 73 -31.17 -7.92 -21.20
CA HIS A 73 -30.86 -8.81 -20.06
C HIS A 73 -29.88 -8.19 -19.04
N ARG A 74 -28.88 -7.44 -19.54
CA ARG A 74 -27.84 -6.78 -18.72
C ARG A 74 -27.95 -5.25 -18.73
N SER A 75 -29.09 -4.73 -19.18
CA SER A 75 -29.33 -3.29 -19.21
C SER A 75 -29.43 -2.71 -17.79
N HIS A 76 -29.22 -1.40 -17.69
CA HIS A 76 -29.23 -0.67 -16.42
C HIS A 76 -30.64 -0.22 -16.00
N GLY A 77 -31.67 -0.58 -16.76
CA GLY A 77 -33.05 -0.14 -16.55
C GLY A 77 -33.24 1.35 -16.82
N SER A 78 -34.30 1.92 -16.23
CA SER A 78 -34.60 3.36 -16.40
C SER A 78 -33.65 4.25 -15.60
N THR A 79 -33.20 5.33 -16.22
CA THR A 79 -32.33 6.36 -15.62
C THR A 79 -33.07 7.64 -15.25
N GLY A 80 -34.25 7.86 -15.82
CA GLY A 80 -35.01 9.11 -15.73
C GLY A 80 -36.42 8.94 -15.18
N ASN A 81 -37.05 10.08 -14.94
CA ASN A 81 -38.47 10.22 -14.60
C ASN A 81 -39.24 10.71 -15.84
N SER A 82 -40.55 10.93 -15.71
CA SER A 82 -41.42 11.53 -16.72
C SER A 82 -41.12 13.04 -16.91
N GLN A 83 -42.12 13.89 -17.11
CA GLN A 83 -41.97 15.30 -17.51
C GLN A 83 -41.07 16.12 -16.55
N ASP A 84 -41.38 16.14 -15.26
CA ASP A 84 -40.59 16.86 -14.25
C ASP A 84 -39.81 15.84 -13.41
N PRO A 85 -38.46 15.94 -13.28
CA PRO A 85 -37.53 17.04 -13.57
C PRO A 85 -36.84 17.02 -14.97
N GLY A 86 -37.28 16.20 -15.93
CA GLY A 86 -36.74 16.20 -17.31
C GLY A 86 -35.24 15.88 -17.48
N ARG A 87 -34.58 15.35 -16.44
CA ARG A 87 -33.14 15.05 -16.45
C ARG A 87 -32.77 13.90 -15.53
N THR A 88 -31.61 13.31 -15.75
CA THR A 88 -31.01 12.36 -14.79
C THR A 88 -30.38 13.11 -13.61
N TRP A 89 -30.59 12.60 -12.40
CA TRP A 89 -29.98 13.15 -11.18
C TRP A 89 -28.46 12.93 -11.15
N LYS A 90 -27.72 13.88 -10.54
CA LYS A 90 -26.28 13.73 -10.29
C LYS A 90 -26.05 12.56 -9.33
N GLY A 91 -24.98 11.81 -9.53
CA GLY A 91 -24.68 10.63 -8.72
C GLY A 91 -25.50 9.38 -9.06
N LYS A 92 -26.34 9.42 -10.12
CA LYS A 92 -27.02 8.21 -10.61
C LYS A 92 -25.98 7.14 -10.98
N LYS A 93 -26.17 5.95 -10.42
CA LYS A 93 -25.30 4.80 -10.65
C LYS A 93 -25.38 4.35 -12.10
N MET A 94 -24.26 4.44 -12.82
CA MET A 94 -24.11 4.06 -14.22
C MET A 94 -22.83 3.24 -14.44
N ALA A 95 -22.67 2.70 -15.64
CA ALA A 95 -21.42 2.09 -16.10
C ALA A 95 -20.26 3.10 -16.04
N GLY A 96 -19.03 2.61 -15.97
CA GLY A 96 -17.84 3.47 -15.92
C GLY A 96 -16.62 2.75 -15.37
N GLN A 97 -15.53 3.49 -15.18
CA GLN A 97 -14.31 2.96 -14.59
C GLN A 97 -14.57 2.40 -13.19
N TYR A 98 -14.10 1.18 -12.95
CA TYR A 98 -14.21 0.49 -11.67
C TYR A 98 -12.83 0.11 -11.14
N GLY A 99 -12.57 0.41 -9.86
CA GLY A 99 -11.25 0.27 -9.25
C GLY A 99 -10.30 1.41 -9.65
N ASN A 100 -9.00 1.24 -9.35
CA ASN A 100 -7.98 2.29 -9.47
C ASN A 100 -8.30 3.56 -8.65
N VAL A 101 -8.99 3.38 -7.53
CA VAL A 101 -9.35 4.45 -6.60
C VAL A 101 -8.66 4.18 -5.27
N ARG A 102 -8.25 5.25 -4.58
CA ARG A 102 -7.70 5.18 -3.22
C ARG A 102 -8.81 4.75 -2.25
N ILE A 103 -8.64 3.60 -1.60
CA ILE A 103 -9.57 3.03 -0.64
C ILE A 103 -8.84 2.81 0.68
N THR A 104 -9.56 2.96 1.78
CA THR A 104 -9.08 2.63 3.12
C THR A 104 -9.85 1.42 3.64
N THR A 105 -9.13 0.34 3.93
CA THR A 105 -9.69 -0.78 4.71
C THR A 105 -9.38 -0.52 6.18
N GLN A 106 -10.43 -0.40 6.99
CA GLN A 106 -10.29 -0.07 8.41
C GLN A 106 -10.27 -1.32 9.29
N ASN A 107 -9.69 -1.20 10.49
CA ASN A 107 -9.80 -2.17 11.59
C ASN A 107 -9.13 -3.54 11.34
N LEU A 108 -8.09 -3.58 10.51
CA LEU A 108 -7.31 -4.80 10.30
C LEU A 108 -6.44 -5.09 11.53
N LYS A 109 -6.20 -6.37 11.81
CA LYS A 109 -5.41 -6.80 12.98
C LYS A 109 -3.98 -7.10 12.56
N VAL A 110 -3.01 -6.55 13.27
CA VAL A 110 -1.62 -6.99 13.17
C VAL A 110 -1.49 -8.32 13.91
N VAL A 111 -1.02 -9.36 13.23
CA VAL A 111 -0.89 -10.72 13.80
C VAL A 111 0.49 -10.91 14.40
N LYS A 112 1.52 -10.60 13.61
CA LYS A 112 2.91 -10.84 13.96
C LYS A 112 3.80 -9.84 13.23
N LEU A 113 4.90 -9.53 13.87
CA LEU A 113 5.98 -8.69 13.35
C LEU A 113 7.20 -9.58 13.21
N LEU A 114 7.86 -9.50 12.05
CA LEU A 114 9.14 -10.16 11.79
C LEU A 114 10.15 -9.04 11.58
N GLU A 115 10.85 -8.68 12.65
CA GLU A 115 11.80 -7.57 12.64
C GLU A 115 13.06 -7.86 11.82
N ASP A 116 13.46 -9.13 11.71
CA ASP A 116 14.65 -9.52 10.95
C ASP A 116 14.44 -9.36 9.43
N ASP A 117 13.21 -9.59 8.94
CA ASP A 117 12.85 -9.52 7.52
C ASP A 117 12.13 -8.20 7.14
N ASP A 118 11.90 -7.31 8.10
CA ASP A 118 11.07 -6.10 7.96
C ASP A 118 9.64 -6.38 7.45
N LEU A 119 8.99 -7.44 7.95
CA LEU A 119 7.65 -7.82 7.54
C LEU A 119 6.59 -7.61 8.64
N ILE A 120 5.44 -7.06 8.22
CA ILE A 120 4.22 -6.95 9.04
C ILE A 120 3.17 -7.92 8.50
N LEU A 121 2.75 -8.87 9.33
CA LEU A 121 1.67 -9.80 9.00
C LEU A 121 0.33 -9.21 9.45
N ILE A 122 -0.52 -8.87 8.48
CA ILE A 122 -1.84 -8.29 8.71
C ILE A 122 -2.92 -9.33 8.38
N GLN A 123 -3.84 -9.52 9.32
CA GLN A 123 -5.03 -10.34 9.09
C GLN A 123 -6.09 -9.52 8.35
N GLY A 124 -6.35 -9.87 7.10
CA GLY A 124 -7.46 -9.35 6.31
C GLY A 124 -7.09 -8.99 4.88
N SER A 125 -8.00 -8.28 4.21
CA SER A 125 -7.83 -7.88 2.81
C SER A 125 -7.14 -6.53 2.70
N VAL A 126 -5.94 -6.54 2.13
CA VAL A 126 -5.20 -5.32 1.79
C VAL A 126 -5.65 -4.80 0.43
N PRO A 127 -5.98 -3.49 0.31
CA PRO A 127 -6.40 -2.91 -0.96
C PRO A 127 -5.21 -2.76 -1.91
N GLY A 128 -5.26 -3.46 -3.05
CA GLY A 128 -4.29 -3.31 -4.14
C GLY A 128 -3.89 -4.62 -4.79
N SER A 129 -3.02 -4.53 -5.78
CA SER A 129 -2.36 -5.69 -6.37
C SER A 129 -1.14 -6.10 -5.54
N LYS A 130 -0.62 -7.30 -5.78
CA LYS A 130 0.67 -7.75 -5.25
C LYS A 130 1.75 -6.70 -5.55
N ASN A 131 2.68 -6.50 -4.61
CA ASN A 131 3.77 -5.52 -4.67
C ASN A 131 3.32 -4.05 -4.79
N GLY A 132 2.04 -3.75 -4.55
CA GLY A 132 1.56 -2.38 -4.53
C GLY A 132 1.98 -1.64 -3.25
N VAL A 133 2.26 -0.34 -3.37
CA VAL A 133 2.56 0.50 -2.22
C VAL A 133 1.30 0.79 -1.43
N VAL A 134 1.31 0.44 -0.15
CA VAL A 134 0.23 0.71 0.80
C VAL A 134 0.73 1.62 1.93
N LEU A 135 -0.20 2.39 2.49
CA LEU A 135 0.03 3.23 3.65
C LEU A 135 -0.61 2.58 4.86
N LEU A 136 0.20 2.40 5.89
CA LEU A 136 -0.24 1.88 7.17
C LEU A 136 -0.35 3.03 8.16
N ARG A 137 -1.45 3.07 8.92
CA ARG A 137 -1.65 4.02 10.01
C ARG A 137 -2.43 3.36 11.14
N ASP A 138 -2.38 3.98 12.31
CA ASP A 138 -3.19 3.56 13.44
C ASP A 138 -4.69 3.64 13.12
N ALA A 139 -5.46 2.72 13.72
CA ALA A 139 -6.90 2.70 13.55
C ALA A 139 -7.55 3.89 14.24
N ILE A 140 -8.39 4.64 13.52
CA ILE A 140 -9.10 5.81 14.10
C ILE A 140 -10.18 5.36 15.10
N LYS A 141 -10.76 4.17 14.90
CA LYS A 141 -11.92 3.69 15.65
C LYS A 141 -11.56 2.90 16.91
N TYR A 142 -10.31 2.50 17.07
CA TYR A 142 -9.85 1.68 18.18
C TYR A 142 -8.72 2.38 18.90
N LYS A 143 -8.67 2.23 20.22
CA LYS A 143 -7.57 2.77 21.02
C LYS A 143 -6.28 2.06 20.67
N THR A 144 -5.21 2.82 20.50
CA THR A 144 -3.86 2.29 20.39
C THR A 144 -3.50 1.51 21.67
N PRO A 145 -2.85 0.33 21.54
CA PRO A 145 -2.35 -0.40 22.70
C PRO A 145 -1.37 0.46 23.50
N ASN A 146 -1.38 0.32 24.83
CA ASN A 146 -0.46 1.08 25.70
C ASN A 146 1.02 0.69 25.48
N GLU A 147 1.26 -0.50 24.93
CA GLU A 147 2.59 -1.03 24.63
C GLU A 147 3.19 -0.44 23.34
N ALA A 148 2.39 0.26 22.54
CA ALA A 148 2.88 0.81 21.27
C ALA A 148 3.87 1.96 21.52
N PRO A 149 5.03 1.96 20.84
CA PRO A 149 6.03 3.00 21.03
C PRO A 149 5.54 4.34 20.48
N PHE A 150 5.58 5.36 21.34
CA PHE A 150 5.30 6.75 20.99
C PHE A 150 6.60 7.56 21.17
N PRO A 151 7.04 8.38 20.21
CA PRO A 151 6.37 8.76 18.96
C PRO A 151 6.56 7.78 17.79
N ALA A 152 7.63 6.98 17.77
CA ALA A 152 7.89 6.00 16.72
C ALA A 152 8.71 4.80 17.19
N GLY A 153 8.54 3.66 16.53
CA GLY A 153 9.49 2.55 16.59
C GLY A 153 10.62 2.80 15.59
N LEU A 154 11.80 3.16 16.09
CA LEU A 154 12.97 3.41 15.25
C LEU A 154 13.68 2.10 14.94
N ARG A 155 14.21 2.00 13.72
CA ARG A 155 15.09 0.89 13.35
C ARG A 155 16.45 1.10 13.98
N ASN A 156 16.87 0.18 14.83
CA ASN A 156 18.25 0.16 15.34
C ASN A 156 19.15 -0.44 14.27
N ASP A 157 19.95 0.39 13.59
CA ASP A 157 20.85 0.01 12.50
C ASP A 157 22.00 -0.94 12.92
N SER A 158 22.07 -1.36 14.20
CA SER A 158 23.08 -2.28 14.72
C SER A 158 23.14 -3.64 13.99
N LYS A 159 22.08 -4.02 13.24
CA LYS A 159 22.04 -5.24 12.41
C LYS A 159 22.31 -4.99 10.92
N ALA A 160 22.01 -3.81 10.38
CA ALA A 160 22.15 -3.50 8.95
C ALA A 160 23.63 -3.44 8.49
N ASN A 161 24.56 -3.12 9.40
CA ASN A 161 25.99 -3.10 9.10
C ASN A 161 26.61 -4.48 8.77
N LYS A 162 25.92 -5.60 9.00
CA LYS A 162 26.46 -6.92 8.62
C LYS A 162 26.28 -7.25 7.14
N ASP A 163 25.21 -6.77 6.52
CA ASP A 163 24.89 -7.08 5.13
C ASP A 163 25.62 -6.13 4.15
N ASP A 164 25.91 -4.91 4.58
CA ASP A 164 26.73 -3.97 3.79
C ASP A 164 28.23 -4.32 3.84
N LEU A 165 28.71 -5.00 4.90
CA LEU A 165 30.11 -5.46 4.99
C LEU A 165 30.41 -6.68 4.10
N SER A 166 29.44 -7.59 3.91
CA SER A 166 29.63 -8.80 3.09
C SER A 166 29.74 -8.50 1.59
N LEU A 167 29.09 -7.43 1.12
CA LEU A 167 29.25 -6.94 -0.25
C LEU A 167 30.59 -6.21 -0.50
N SER A 168 31.23 -5.71 0.55
CA SER A 168 32.55 -5.05 0.47
C SER A 168 33.73 -6.03 0.54
N SER A 169 33.58 -7.17 1.23
CA SER A 169 34.59 -8.23 1.27
C SER A 169 34.73 -8.94 -0.09
N ASP A 170 33.62 -9.16 -0.80
CA ASP A 170 33.62 -9.80 -2.13
C ASP A 170 34.24 -8.92 -3.23
N GLN A 171 34.26 -7.60 -3.04
CA GLN A 171 34.92 -6.66 -3.96
C GLN A 171 36.43 -6.58 -3.68
N ASN A 172 36.82 -6.61 -2.41
CA ASN A 172 38.23 -6.58 -2.01
C ASN A 172 38.97 -7.88 -2.41
N GLU A 173 38.31 -9.06 -2.31
CA GLU A 173 38.88 -10.34 -2.77
C GLU A 173 39.02 -10.43 -4.31
N LYS A 174 38.17 -9.72 -5.06
CA LYS A 174 38.26 -9.66 -6.53
C LYS A 174 39.33 -8.69 -7.01
N GLU A 175 39.56 -7.58 -6.31
CA GLU A 175 40.66 -6.67 -6.62
C GLU A 175 42.02 -7.30 -6.31
N ILE A 176 42.16 -7.97 -5.15
CA ILE A 176 43.40 -8.66 -4.75
C ILE A 176 43.75 -9.83 -5.70
N SER A 177 42.76 -10.57 -6.21
CA SER A 177 43.04 -11.66 -7.17
C SER A 177 43.44 -11.15 -8.56
N SER A 178 42.96 -9.97 -8.98
CA SER A 178 43.36 -9.34 -10.25
C SER A 178 44.76 -8.71 -10.23
N GLU A 179 45.25 -8.27 -9.07
CA GLU A 179 46.60 -7.71 -8.93
C GLU A 179 47.70 -8.80 -8.84
N VAL A 180 47.38 -9.98 -8.30
CA VAL A 180 48.34 -11.10 -8.21
C VAL A 180 48.57 -11.76 -9.57
N GLU A 181 47.53 -11.86 -10.42
CA GLU A 181 47.64 -12.45 -11.76
C GLU A 181 48.37 -11.54 -12.76
N GLY A 182 48.35 -10.22 -12.55
CA GLY A 182 49.09 -9.24 -13.36
C GLY A 182 50.60 -9.16 -13.07
N ALA A 183 51.05 -9.68 -11.93
CA ALA A 183 52.46 -9.62 -11.52
C ALA A 183 53.28 -10.86 -11.96
N GLU A 184 52.64 -11.95 -12.38
CA GLU A 184 53.31 -13.23 -12.70
C GLU A 184 53.74 -13.39 -14.17
N VAL A 185 53.52 -12.40 -15.06
CA VAL A 185 53.72 -12.56 -16.53
C VAL A 185 54.94 -11.82 -17.12
N GLU A 186 55.76 -11.10 -16.35
CA GLU A 186 57.00 -10.51 -16.90
C GLU A 186 58.27 -11.14 -16.30
N ASN A 187 58.80 -12.16 -17.01
CA ASN A 187 60.21 -12.56 -17.07
C ASN A 187 60.54 -13.07 -18.48
#